data_AF-A0A1J3D0C9-F1
#
_entry.id   AF-A0A1J3D0C9-F1
#
_cell.length_a   1.000
_cell.length_b   1.000
_cell.length_c   1.000
_cell.angle_alpha   90.00
_cell.angle_beta   90.00
_cell.angle_gamma   90.00
#
_symmetry.space_group_name_H-M   'P 1'
#
loop_
_entity.id
_entity.type
_entity.pdbx_description
1 polymer ?
#
loop_
_entity_poly.entity_id
_entity_poly.type
_entity_poly.pdbx_seq_one_letter_code
_entity_poly.pdbx_strand_id
1 'polypeptide(L)'
;TENQDNLTLFCLFAECEPMNFQEAMEKETWRNAMDEEIKSIEKNETWELASLPDGHKAIGVKWVYKEKKNSQGEVERYKARL
;
A
#
# COMPACT_ATOMS: atom_id res chain seq x y z
N THR A 1 -29.01 10.79 17.79
CA THR A 1 -27.68 11.33 18.12
C THR A 1 -26.67 10.20 18.26
N GLU A 2 -26.99 9.11 18.97
CA GLU A 2 -26.18 7.88 19.06
C GLU A 2 -25.71 7.27 17.73
N ASN A 3 -26.47 7.43 16.65
CA ASN A 3 -26.11 6.89 15.33
C ASN A 3 -25.03 7.72 14.63
N GLN A 4 -25.04 9.05 14.84
CA GLN A 4 -24.00 9.96 14.33
C GLN A 4 -22.70 9.74 15.11
N ASP A 5 -22.81 9.52 16.43
CA ASP A 5 -21.68 9.24 17.32
C ASP A 5 -21.05 7.87 17.04
N ASN A 6 -21.85 6.85 16.69
CA ASN A 6 -21.33 5.56 16.21
C ASN A 6 -20.65 5.66 14.84
N LEU A 7 -21.17 6.48 13.93
CA LEU A 7 -20.57 6.72 12.62
C LEU A 7 -19.23 7.47 12.73
N THR A 8 -19.14 8.50 13.59
CA THR A 8 -17.88 9.21 13.84
C THR A 8 -16.87 8.33 14.56
N LEU A 9 -17.32 7.48 15.49
CA LEU A 9 -16.49 6.49 16.16
C LEU A 9 -15.94 5.44 15.18
N PHE A 10 -16.77 4.95 14.25
CA PHE A 10 -16.34 4.03 13.18
C PHE A 10 -15.32 4.67 12.23
N CYS A 11 -15.49 5.95 11.86
CA CYS A 11 -14.49 6.69 11.09
C CYS A 11 -13.18 6.91 11.87
N LEU A 12 -13.24 7.04 13.20
CA LEU A 12 -12.04 7.20 14.05
C LEU A 12 -11.22 5.90 14.16
N PHE A 13 -11.89 4.75 14.14
CA PHE A 13 -11.27 3.43 14.21
C PHE A 13 -11.06 2.76 12.86
N ALA A 14 -11.52 3.37 11.77
CA ALA A 14 -11.20 2.91 10.43
C ALA A 14 -9.69 3.05 10.23
N GLU A 15 -8.98 1.93 10.18
CA GLU A 15 -7.59 1.91 9.74
C GLU A 15 -7.57 2.49 8.32
N CYS A 16 -7.04 3.71 8.20
CA CYS A 16 -6.95 4.36 6.91
C CYS A 16 -5.80 3.72 6.12
N GLU A 17 -6.03 3.51 4.83
CA GLU A 17 -4.99 3.08 3.90
C GLU A 17 -3.85 4.12 3.96
N PRO A 18 -2.58 3.70 4.07
CA PRO A 18 -1.47 4.61 4.17
C PRO A 18 -1.35 5.43 2.88
N MET A 19 -1.06 6.72 3.03
CA MET A 19 -0.96 7.62 1.88
C MET A 19 0.44 7.70 1.29
N ASN A 20 1.43 7.25 2.07
CA ASN A 20 2.84 7.29 1.73
C ASN A 20 3.58 6.06 2.29
N PHE A 21 4.81 5.87 1.79
CA PHE A 21 5.67 4.76 2.17
C PHE A 21 6.01 4.77 3.67
N GLN A 22 6.21 5.94 4.27
CA GLN A 22 6.59 6.05 5.67
C GLN A 22 5.49 5.52 6.60
N GLU A 23 4.24 5.91 6.37
CA GLU A 23 3.07 5.37 7.10
C GLU A 23 2.90 3.86 6.87
N ALA A 24 3.06 3.41 5.62
CA ALA A 24 2.94 1.99 5.29
C ALA A 24 4.03 1.16 5.98
N MET A 25 5.25 1.70 6.09
CA MET A 25 6.36 1.02 6.74
C MET A 25 6.15 0.79 8.24
N GLU A 26 5.27 1.52 8.91
CA GLU A 26 5.04 1.34 10.35
C GLU A 26 4.31 0.01 10.64
N LYS A 27 3.42 -0.42 9.75
CA LYS A 27 2.63 -1.65 9.91
C LYS A 27 3.24 -2.84 9.17
N GLU A 28 3.32 -3.98 9.84
CA GLU A 28 3.85 -5.21 9.26
C GLU A 28 3.03 -5.72 8.07
N THR A 29 1.71 -5.55 8.12
CA THR A 29 0.79 -5.95 7.05
C THR A 29 1.13 -5.29 5.71
N TRP A 30 1.44 -4.00 5.73
CA TRP A 30 1.81 -3.25 4.55
C TRP A 30 3.25 -3.54 4.10
N ARG A 31 4.18 -3.79 5.03
CA ARG A 31 5.54 -4.27 4.68
C ARG A 31 5.49 -5.59 3.93
N ASN A 32 4.73 -6.56 4.43
CA ASN A 32 4.55 -7.85 3.77
C ASN A 32 3.94 -7.70 2.37
N ALA A 33 2.95 -6.82 2.21
CA ALA A 33 2.33 -6.55 0.91
C ALA A 33 3.31 -5.89 -0.09
N MET A 34 4.21 -5.02 0.38
CA MET A 34 5.28 -4.43 -0.44
C MET A 34 6.31 -5.48 -0.86
N ASP A 35 6.74 -6.33 0.07
CA ASP A 35 7.71 -7.40 -0.21
C ASP A 35 7.16 -8.41 -1.23
N GLU A 36 5.88 -8.75 -1.16
CA GLU A 36 5.22 -9.60 -2.16
C GLU A 36 5.24 -8.98 -3.56
N GLU A 37 5.01 -7.67 -3.67
CA GLU A 37 5.05 -6.97 -4.96
C GLU A 37 6.47 -6.90 -5.52
N ILE A 38 7.47 -6.57 -4.69
CA ILE A 38 8.88 -6.58 -5.12
C ILE A 38 9.29 -7.96 -5.62
N LYS A 39 8.99 -9.03 -4.87
CA LYS A 39 9.27 -10.42 -5.31
C LYS A 39 8.57 -10.77 -6.61
N SER A 40 7.34 -10.27 -6.83
CA SER A 40 6.63 -10.48 -8.09
C SER A 40 7.31 -9.75 -9.26
N ILE A 41 7.84 -8.55 -9.03
CA ILE A 41 8.57 -7.77 -10.03
C ILE A 41 9.87 -8.49 -10.41
N GLU A 42 10.64 -8.93 -9.40
CA GLU A 42 11.86 -9.69 -9.60
C GLU A 42 11.61 -11.00 -10.36
N LYS A 43 10.56 -11.75 -9.97
CA LYS A 43 10.18 -13.02 -10.63
C LYS A 43 9.80 -12.82 -12.09
N ASN A 44 9.24 -11.67 -12.44
CA ASN A 44 8.84 -11.39 -13.81
C ASN A 44 10.03 -11.06 -14.72
N GLU A 45 11.25 -10.87 -14.17
CA GLU A 45 12.47 -10.55 -14.93
C GLU A 45 12.30 -9.35 -15.88
N THR A 46 11.38 -8.44 -15.53
CA THR A 46 11.03 -7.27 -16.36
C THR A 46 11.78 -6.00 -15.95
N TRP A 47 12.53 -6.06 -14.84
CA TRP A 47 13.23 -4.92 -14.26
C TRP A 47 14.63 -5.30 -13.82
N GLU A 48 15.57 -4.39 -14.06
CA GLU A 48 16.94 -4.45 -13.54
C GLU A 48 17.27 -3.14 -12.83
N LEU A 49 18.11 -3.24 -11.79
CA LEU A 49 18.64 -2.06 -11.12
C LEU A 49 19.79 -1.49 -11.96
N ALA A 50 19.56 -0.34 -12.59
CA ALA A 50 20.55 0.35 -13.41
C ALA A 50 20.94 1.70 -12.80
N SER A 51 22.17 2.15 -13.08
CA SER A 51 22.59 3.51 -12.78
C SER A 51 21.89 4.50 -13.73
N LEU A 52 21.50 5.67 -13.21
CA LEU A 52 20.94 6.73 -14.03
C LEU A 52 22.04 7.26 -14.98
N PRO A 53 21.85 7.22 -16.31
CA PRO A 53 22.82 7.75 -17.25
C PRO A 53 22.95 9.28 -17.13
N ASP A 54 24.14 9.80 -17.40
CA ASP A 54 24.41 11.24 -17.33
C ASP A 54 23.48 12.04 -18.24
N GLY A 55 22.91 13.12 -17.69
CA GLY A 55 21.99 13.99 -18.42
C GLY A 55 20.54 13.51 -18.49
N HIS A 56 20.21 12.35 -17.92
CA HIS A 56 18.84 11.86 -17.84
C HIS A 56 18.17 12.20 -16.49
N LYS A 57 16.84 12.33 -16.52
CA LYS A 57 16.02 12.49 -15.32
C LYS A 57 15.35 11.17 -14.99
N ALA A 58 15.56 10.67 -13.77
CA ALA A 58 14.85 9.50 -13.29
C ALA A 58 13.33 9.80 -13.19
N ILE A 59 12.51 8.84 -13.63
CA ILE A 59 11.07 8.89 -13.42
C ILE A 59 10.80 8.32 -12.03
N GLY A 60 10.16 9.12 -11.18
CA GLY A 60 9.73 8.66 -9.86
C GLY A 60 8.57 7.68 -9.99
N VAL A 61 8.59 6.63 -9.19
CA VAL A 61 7.46 5.71 -8.97
C VAL A 61 6.84 6.01 -7.60
N LYS A 62 5.56 5.65 -7.43
CA LYS A 62 4.85 5.89 -6.18
C LYS A 62 4.04 4.65 -5.80
N TRP A 63 4.20 4.23 -4.56
CA TRP A 63 3.39 3.17 -3.98
C TRP A 63 1.90 3.53 -3.91
N VAL A 64 1.07 2.56 -4.26
CA VAL A 64 -0.38 2.59 -4.09
C VAL A 64 -0.80 1.44 -3.19
N TYR A 65 -1.53 1.77 -2.12
CA TYR A 65 -1.96 0.84 -1.10
C TYR A 65 -3.47 0.64 -1.16
N LYS A 66 -3.92 -0.60 -1.00
CA LYS A 66 -5.34 -0.94 -1.01
C LYS A 66 -5.66 -2.12 -0.11
N GLU A 67 -6.68 -1.97 0.72
CA GLU A 67 -7.32 -3.07 1.41
C GLU A 67 -8.36 -3.72 0.50
N LYS A 68 -8.28 -5.04 0.37
CA LYS A 68 -9.30 -5.86 -0.27
C LYS A 68 -10.22 -6.38 0.83
N LYS A 69 -11.49 -5.99 0.74
CA LYS A 69 -12.53 -6.38 1.70
C LYS A 69 -13.41 -7.46 1.08
N ASN A 70 -13.86 -8.39 1.91
CA ASN A 70 -14.81 -9.43 1.53
C ASN A 70 -16.24 -8.85 1.42
N SER A 71 -17.24 -9.70 1.07
CA SER A 71 -18.65 -9.28 1.00
C SER A 71 -19.25 -8.84 2.34
N GLN A 72 -18.62 -9.21 3.46
CA GLN A 72 -19.00 -8.81 4.81
C GLN A 72 -18.30 -7.50 5.25
N GLY A 73 -17.42 -6.94 4.42
CA GLY A 73 -16.69 -5.71 4.71
C GLY A 73 -15.42 -5.89 5.56
N GLU A 74 -15.03 -7.13 5.88
CA GLU A 74 -13.81 -7.43 6.62
C GLU A 74 -12.60 -7.45 5.68
N VAL A 75 -11.42 -7.08 6.19
CA VAL A 75 -10.19 -7.06 5.40
C VAL A 75 -9.74 -8.50 5.12
N GLU A 76 -9.79 -8.89 3.85
CA GLU A 76 -9.33 -10.19 3.35
C GLU A 76 -7.85 -10.14 2.99
N ARG A 77 -7.38 -9.03 2.39
CA ARG A 77 -5.98 -8.90 1.96
C ARG A 77 -5.51 -7.46 1.87
N TYR A 78 -4.26 -7.22 2.25
CA TYR A 78 -3.53 -5.97 1.99
C TYR A 78 -2.81 -6.07 0.65
N LYS A 79 -2.92 -5.05 -0.19
CA LYS A 79 -2.30 -5.00 -1.52
C LYS A 79 -1.49 -3.72 -1.66
N ALA A 80 -0.21 -3.86 -1.98
CA ALA A 80 0.65 -2.76 -2.39
C ALA A 80 0.99 -2.91 -3.88
N ARG A 81 1.19 -1.78 -4.57
CA ARG A 81 1.63 -1.70 -5.97
C ARG A 81 2.66 -0.61 -6.11
N LEU A 82 3.72 -0.89 -6.85
CA LEU A 82 4.75 0.09 -7.21
C LEU A 82 4.53 0.63 -8.62
#